data_AF-A0A2D5SYR2-F1
#
_entry.id   AF-A0A2D5SYR2-F1
#
_cell.length_a   1.000
_cell.length_b   1.000
_cell.length_c   1.000
_cell.angle_alpha   90.00
_cell.angle_beta   90.00
_cell.angle_gamma   90.00
#
_symmetry.space_group_name_H-M   'P 1'
#
loop_
_entity.id
_entity.type
_entity.pdbx_description
1 polymer ?
#
loop_
_entity_poly.entity_id
_entity_poly.type
_entity_poly.pdbx_seq_one_letter_code
_entity_poly.pdbx_strand_id
1 'polypeptide(L)'
;MILDDWQQISVLKQHRHLYVGDTVLAHFFTAEGEVDEWQLSLNIAYNTLQAPQYWTRELASLINLHQPLVKVGKKTLLGWQVGYGELPVFSHPYSGIIGFELSYQCMAQPKESTSTEKAPDIYPHQPQNYQPGTKVWHQGTGRCYKCKPWPFNEYCKDLSGDFEPGVGALWEMAWEVC
;
A
#
# COMPACT_ATOMS: atom_id res chain seq x y z
N MET A 1 11.33 40.10 -11.05
CA MET A 1 10.14 39.27 -10.75
C MET A 1 10.56 37.83 -10.84
N ILE A 2 10.83 37.19 -9.71
CA ILE A 2 11.09 35.75 -9.63
C ILE A 2 9.75 35.19 -9.17
N LEU A 3 9.03 34.54 -10.10
CA LEU A 3 7.63 34.13 -9.94
C LEU A 3 7.60 32.61 -9.94
N ASP A 4 8.33 32.01 -9.00
CA ASP A 4 8.44 30.55 -8.93
C ASP A 4 8.68 30.07 -7.50
N ASP A 5 7.77 30.47 -6.61
CA ASP A 5 7.86 30.20 -5.17
C ASP A 5 7.42 28.78 -4.79
N TRP A 6 7.54 27.80 -5.70
CA TRP A 6 7.17 26.42 -5.41
C TRP A 6 8.10 25.82 -4.37
N GLN A 7 7.53 25.38 -3.24
CA GLN A 7 8.29 24.77 -2.15
C GLN A 7 8.16 23.25 -2.22
N GLN A 8 9.29 22.54 -2.11
CA GLN A 8 9.25 21.09 -1.96
C GLN A 8 8.74 20.74 -0.55
N ILE A 9 7.63 20.01 -0.49
CA ILE A 9 6.98 19.61 0.77
C ILE A 9 7.21 18.13 1.09
N SER A 10 7.47 17.29 0.08
CA SER A 10 7.67 15.85 0.27
C SER A 10 8.35 15.20 -0.94
N VAL A 11 8.55 13.88 -0.88
CA VAL A 11 9.00 13.05 -1.99
C VAL A 11 8.16 11.77 -2.02
N LEU A 12 7.53 11.50 -3.16
CA LEU A 12 6.88 10.22 -3.42
C LEU A 12 7.94 9.14 -3.60
N LYS A 13 8.04 8.25 -2.60
CA LYS A 13 9.00 7.16 -2.59
C LYS A 13 8.48 5.95 -3.35
N GLN A 14 9.35 5.33 -4.15
CA GLN A 14 9.04 4.19 -5.00
C GLN A 14 9.51 2.86 -4.39
N HIS A 15 9.19 2.59 -3.12
CA HIS A 15 9.69 1.40 -2.41
C HIS A 15 8.61 0.35 -2.07
N ARG A 16 7.32 0.64 -2.33
CA ARG A 16 6.22 -0.22 -1.90
C ARG A 16 5.53 -0.85 -3.10
N HIS A 17 5.61 -2.18 -3.17
CA HIS A 17 4.77 -2.97 -4.06
C HIS A 17 3.35 -3.02 -3.48
N LEU A 18 2.34 -2.88 -4.34
CA LEU A 18 0.92 -2.94 -3.98
C LEU A 18 0.23 -4.04 -4.76
N TYR A 19 -0.94 -4.49 -4.31
CA TYR A 19 -1.68 -5.55 -4.98
C TYR A 19 -2.93 -5.00 -5.66
N VAL A 20 -3.41 -5.74 -6.67
CA VAL A 20 -4.64 -5.34 -7.36
C VAL A 20 -5.79 -5.23 -6.37
N GLY A 21 -6.49 -4.11 -6.47
CA GLY A 21 -7.60 -3.67 -5.63
C GLY A 21 -7.19 -2.82 -4.43
N ASP A 22 -5.91 -2.80 -4.03
CA ASP A 22 -5.43 -1.86 -3.01
C ASP A 22 -5.75 -0.43 -3.45
N THR A 23 -5.93 0.47 -2.49
CA THR A 23 -6.16 1.89 -2.76
C THR A 23 -5.12 2.72 -2.04
N VAL A 24 -4.44 3.59 -2.79
CA VAL A 24 -3.53 4.60 -2.25
C VAL A 24 -4.30 5.89 -2.06
N LEU A 25 -4.17 6.49 -0.89
CA LEU A 25 -4.76 7.78 -0.57
C LEU A 25 -3.66 8.81 -0.39
N ALA A 26 -3.79 9.93 -1.08
CA ALA A 26 -2.92 11.09 -0.96
C ALA A 26 -3.60 12.14 -0.09
N HIS A 27 -2.95 12.48 1.02
CA HIS A 27 -3.44 13.43 2.02
C HIS A 27 -2.61 14.70 1.97
N PHE A 28 -3.29 15.84 2.14
CA PHE A 28 -2.67 17.16 2.10
C PHE A 28 -2.91 17.89 3.41
N PHE A 29 -1.87 18.56 3.88
CA PHE A 29 -1.87 19.22 5.18
C PHE A 29 -1.56 20.70 5.03
N THR A 30 -2.34 21.51 5.72
CA THR A 30 -2.12 22.95 5.91
C THR A 30 -1.57 23.20 7.32
N ALA A 31 -1.37 24.46 7.69
CA ALA A 31 -0.99 24.80 9.07
C ALA A 31 -2.07 24.42 10.09
N GLU A 32 -3.33 24.33 9.63
CA GLU A 32 -4.51 23.99 10.43
C GLU A 32 -4.72 22.48 10.58
N GLY A 33 -4.06 21.66 9.76
CA GLY A 33 -4.17 20.20 9.77
C GLY A 33 -4.48 19.60 8.40
N GLU A 34 -4.96 18.35 8.41
CA GLU A 34 -5.38 17.62 7.21
C GLU A 34 -6.60 18.27 6.55
N VAL A 35 -6.63 18.27 5.22
CA VAL A 35 -7.76 18.78 4.44
C VAL A 35 -8.40 17.64 3.67
N ASP A 36 -9.40 17.00 4.29
CA ASP A 36 -10.12 15.84 3.74
C ASP A 36 -10.69 16.09 2.34
N GLU A 37 -11.16 17.31 2.06
CA GLU A 37 -11.72 17.68 0.76
C GLU A 37 -10.71 17.60 -0.40
N TRP A 38 -9.41 17.65 -0.10
CA TRP A 38 -8.34 17.61 -1.11
C TRP A 38 -7.73 16.23 -1.28
N GLN A 39 -8.19 15.26 -0.50
CA GLN A 39 -7.74 13.89 -0.57
C GLN A 39 -7.98 13.32 -1.97
N LEU A 40 -6.96 12.62 -2.50
CA LEU A 40 -7.07 11.91 -3.77
C LEU A 40 -6.88 10.41 -3.55
N SER A 41 -7.60 9.60 -4.34
CA SER A 41 -7.50 8.14 -4.29
C SER A 41 -7.04 7.57 -5.62
N LEU A 42 -6.17 6.56 -5.55
CA LEU A 42 -5.75 5.74 -6.68
C LEU A 42 -6.02 4.27 -6.35
N ASN A 43 -6.92 3.64 -7.11
CA ASN A 43 -7.14 2.21 -7.04
C ASN A 43 -6.13 1.46 -7.93
N ILE A 44 -5.51 0.41 -7.40
CA ILE A 44 -4.60 -0.46 -8.15
C ILE A 44 -5.44 -1.45 -8.97
N ALA A 45 -5.93 -1.04 -10.13
CA ALA A 45 -6.92 -1.85 -10.85
C ALA A 45 -6.33 -3.03 -11.66
N TYR A 46 -5.03 -3.05 -11.94
CA TYR A 46 -4.41 -4.05 -12.82
C TYR A 46 -2.93 -4.29 -12.52
N ASN A 47 -2.41 -5.41 -13.05
CA ASN A 47 -1.10 -5.96 -12.66
C ASN A 47 0.08 -5.01 -12.82
N THR A 48 0.11 -4.18 -13.86
CA THR A 48 1.25 -3.27 -14.05
C THR A 48 1.29 -2.16 -13.00
N LEU A 49 0.16 -1.71 -12.46
CA LEU A 49 0.13 -0.72 -11.37
C LEU A 49 0.65 -1.27 -10.04
N GLN A 50 0.76 -2.60 -9.88
CA GLN A 50 1.31 -3.18 -8.65
C GLN A 50 2.75 -2.74 -8.37
N ALA A 51 3.54 -2.50 -9.43
CA ALA A 51 4.94 -2.13 -9.27
C ALA A 51 5.10 -0.66 -8.80
N PRO A 52 6.01 -0.37 -7.85
CA PRO A 52 6.19 0.94 -7.24
C PRO A 52 6.31 2.10 -8.24
N GLN A 53 7.09 1.89 -9.29
CA GLN A 53 7.36 2.88 -10.31
C GLN A 53 6.14 3.25 -11.17
N TYR A 54 5.14 2.37 -11.24
CA TYR A 54 3.96 2.59 -12.07
C TYR A 54 2.86 3.31 -11.28
N TRP A 55 2.46 2.82 -10.10
CA TRP A 55 1.42 3.51 -9.34
C TRP A 55 1.87 4.88 -8.83
N THR A 56 3.15 5.08 -8.49
CA THR A 56 3.62 6.40 -8.04
C THR A 56 3.56 7.44 -9.16
N ARG A 57 3.81 7.04 -10.41
CA ARG A 57 3.69 7.93 -11.57
C ARG A 57 2.23 8.20 -11.95
N GLU A 58 1.37 7.20 -11.80
CA GLU A 58 -0.07 7.38 -11.97
C GLU A 58 -0.62 8.36 -10.94
N LEU A 59 -0.27 8.17 -9.66
CA LEU A 59 -0.64 9.06 -8.57
C LEU A 59 -0.11 10.49 -8.79
N ALA A 60 1.14 10.63 -9.23
CA ALA A 60 1.72 11.92 -9.58
C ALA A 60 0.92 12.63 -10.68
N SER A 61 0.45 11.88 -11.69
CA SER A 61 -0.36 12.42 -12.78
C SER A 61 -1.73 12.86 -12.30
N LEU A 62 -2.37 12.07 -11.42
CA LEU A 62 -3.64 12.43 -10.78
C LEU A 62 -3.52 13.70 -9.91
N ILE A 63 -2.47 13.81 -9.09
CA ILE A 63 -2.22 15.01 -8.29
C ILE A 63 -2.03 16.22 -9.21
N ASN A 64 -1.20 16.10 -10.25
CA ASN A 64 -0.94 17.20 -11.17
C ASN A 64 -2.18 17.70 -11.90
N LEU A 65 -3.13 16.80 -12.15
CA LEU A 65 -4.41 17.07 -12.82
C LEU A 65 -5.43 17.74 -11.88
N HIS A 66 -5.60 17.21 -10.67
CA HIS A 66 -6.69 17.62 -9.77
C HIS A 66 -6.28 18.69 -8.75
N GLN A 67 -4.98 18.86 -8.49
CA GLN A 67 -4.47 19.86 -7.56
C GLN A 67 -3.63 20.90 -8.34
N PRO A 68 -4.22 22.01 -8.81
CA PRO A 68 -3.51 22.96 -9.67
C PRO A 68 -2.32 23.63 -8.97
N LEU A 69 -2.40 23.81 -7.64
CA LEU A 69 -1.38 24.42 -6.80
C LEU A 69 -0.45 23.40 -6.12
N VAL A 70 -0.52 22.12 -6.52
CA VAL A 70 0.44 21.07 -6.16
C VAL A 70 1.04 20.49 -7.44
N LYS A 71 2.34 20.22 -7.43
CA LYS A 71 3.02 19.60 -8.57
C LYS A 71 3.96 18.51 -8.12
N VAL A 72 3.90 17.39 -8.82
CA VAL A 72 4.73 16.21 -8.58
C VAL A 72 5.64 16.00 -9.78
N GLY A 73 6.94 15.88 -9.52
CA GLY A 73 7.97 15.71 -10.53
C GLY A 73 8.94 16.89 -10.58
N LYS A 74 9.70 16.99 -11.67
CA LYS A 74 10.75 17.99 -11.82
C LYS A 74 10.28 19.13 -12.70
N LYS A 75 10.58 20.37 -12.31
CA LYS A 75 10.35 21.52 -13.16
C LYS A 75 11.43 21.59 -14.25
N THR A 76 11.01 21.61 -15.50
CA THR A 76 11.87 21.72 -16.69
C THR A 76 11.51 22.98 -17.49
N LEU A 77 12.30 23.29 -18.52
CA LEU A 77 11.98 24.38 -19.46
C LEU A 77 10.64 24.16 -20.21
N LEU A 78 10.20 22.90 -20.33
CA LEU A 78 8.92 22.53 -20.95
C LEU A 78 7.77 22.48 -19.94
N GLY A 79 8.01 22.88 -18.68
CA GLY A 79 7.06 22.77 -17.58
C GLY A 79 7.35 21.59 -16.65
N TRP A 80 6.36 21.23 -15.83
CA TRP A 80 6.45 20.14 -14.87
C TRP A 80 6.40 18.78 -15.57
N GLN A 81 7.34 17.90 -15.25
CA GLN A 81 7.43 16.56 -15.82
C GLN A 81 7.52 15.48 -14.75
N VAL A 82 6.69 14.44 -14.91
CA VAL A 82 6.71 13.23 -14.07
C VAL A 82 7.77 12.27 -14.63
N GLY A 83 8.92 12.22 -13.97
CA GLY A 83 10.07 11.39 -14.36
C GLY A 83 9.99 9.94 -13.88
N TYR A 84 11.13 9.25 -14.00
CA TYR A 84 11.41 7.97 -13.36
C TYR A 84 12.31 8.19 -12.13
N GLY A 85 12.18 7.36 -11.10
CA GLY A 85 12.90 7.50 -9.82
C GLY A 85 12.14 8.37 -8.82
N GLU A 86 12.86 9.04 -7.92
CA GLU A 86 12.23 9.90 -6.90
C GLU A 86 11.37 11.01 -7.52
N LEU A 87 10.15 11.12 -7.02
CA LEU A 87 9.15 12.08 -7.50
C LEU A 87 8.92 13.14 -6.41
N PRO A 88 9.66 14.25 -6.42
CA PRO A 88 9.47 15.32 -5.45
C PRO A 88 8.08 15.95 -5.61
N VAL A 89 7.48 16.33 -4.48
CA VAL A 89 6.16 16.96 -4.39
C VAL A 89 6.36 18.41 -3.96
N PHE A 90 5.82 19.33 -4.73
CA PHE A 90 5.89 20.77 -4.51
C PHE A 90 4.51 21.35 -4.31
N SER A 91 4.39 22.35 -3.45
CA SER A 91 3.19 23.18 -3.32
C SER A 91 3.51 24.64 -3.64
N HIS A 92 2.50 25.34 -4.16
CA HIS A 92 2.54 26.79 -4.30
C HIS A 92 2.13 27.43 -2.97
N PRO A 93 2.76 28.53 -2.50
CA PRO A 93 2.45 29.14 -1.21
C PRO A 93 0.98 29.54 -1.05
N TYR A 94 0.33 29.97 -2.14
CA TYR A 94 -1.11 30.27 -2.16
C TYR A 94 -2.04 29.07 -1.89
N SER A 95 -1.54 27.83 -1.96
CA SER A 95 -2.33 26.66 -1.57
C SER A 95 -2.50 26.54 -0.06
N GLY A 96 -1.60 27.13 0.73
CA GLY A 96 -1.49 26.86 2.17
C GLY A 96 -1.01 25.45 2.52
N ILE A 97 -0.76 24.58 1.52
CA ILE A 97 -0.32 23.20 1.73
C ILE A 97 1.16 23.19 2.11
N ILE A 98 1.45 22.64 3.28
CA ILE A 98 2.80 22.48 3.83
C ILE A 98 3.22 21.01 3.95
N GLY A 99 2.27 20.08 3.85
CA GLY A 99 2.53 18.65 4.05
C GLY A 99 1.80 17.76 3.05
N PHE A 100 2.38 16.59 2.82
CA PHE A 100 1.86 15.56 1.94
C PHE A 100 2.23 14.19 2.48
N GLU A 101 1.23 13.34 2.71
CA GLU A 101 1.43 11.97 3.18
C GLU A 101 0.58 10.98 2.38
N LEU A 102 1.00 9.71 2.40
CA LEU A 102 0.26 8.62 1.79
C LEU A 102 -0.29 7.69 2.86
N SER A 103 -1.56 7.30 2.73
CA SER A 103 -2.08 6.11 3.39
C SER A 103 -2.47 5.04 2.38
N TYR A 104 -2.59 3.80 2.85
CA TYR A 104 -2.82 2.64 2.01
C TYR A 104 -3.99 1.86 2.60
N GLN A 105 -5.05 1.74 1.82
CA GLN A 105 -6.16 0.84 2.10
C GLN A 105 -5.88 -0.46 1.34
N CYS A 106 -5.27 -1.41 2.02
CA CYS A 106 -5.09 -2.73 1.43
C CYS A 106 -6.46 -3.44 1.40
N MET A 107 -6.81 -4.12 0.31
CA MET A 107 -8.07 -4.90 0.28
C MET A 107 -8.10 -6.05 1.30
N ALA A 108 -6.98 -6.31 1.97
CA ALA A 108 -6.92 -7.21 3.10
C ALA A 108 -7.75 -6.75 4.32
N GLN A 109 -8.37 -5.55 4.38
CA GLN A 109 -9.33 -5.22 5.44
C GLN A 109 -10.42 -4.20 5.06
N PRO A 110 -11.65 -4.40 5.58
CA PRO A 110 -12.47 -3.33 6.13
C PRO A 110 -12.45 -3.33 7.67
N LYS A 111 -11.86 -2.25 8.20
CA LYS A 111 -12.13 -1.50 9.45
C LYS A 111 -11.90 -2.11 10.85
N GLU A 112 -11.17 -1.32 11.64
CA GLU A 112 -11.07 -1.20 13.10
C GLU A 112 -11.56 -2.38 13.96
N SER A 113 -10.61 -3.05 14.60
CA SER A 113 -10.75 -3.48 16.00
C SER A 113 -9.36 -3.56 16.62
N THR A 114 -9.17 -2.76 17.66
CA THR A 114 -8.18 -2.96 18.72
C THR A 114 -7.99 -4.43 19.09
N SER A 115 -6.77 -4.95 19.03
CA SER A 115 -6.07 -5.53 20.19
C SER A 115 -4.72 -6.14 19.78
N THR A 116 -3.64 -5.65 20.39
CA THR A 116 -2.37 -6.34 20.68
C THR A 116 -1.82 -7.29 19.62
N GLU A 117 -0.75 -6.83 18.96
CA GLU A 117 0.16 -7.62 18.13
C GLU A 117 0.76 -8.77 18.96
N LYS A 118 0.06 -9.91 18.98
CA LYS A 118 0.53 -11.18 19.52
C LYS A 118 1.40 -11.83 18.44
N ALA A 119 2.55 -12.37 18.84
CA ALA A 119 3.41 -13.16 17.95
C ALA A 119 2.59 -14.26 17.22
N PRO A 120 2.89 -14.56 15.94
CA PRO A 120 2.14 -15.57 15.19
C PRO A 120 2.18 -16.91 15.91
N ASP A 121 1.03 -17.55 16.08
CA ASP A 121 0.92 -18.84 16.76
C ASP A 121 1.67 -19.93 15.95
N ILE A 122 2.23 -20.94 16.61
CA ILE A 122 3.02 -21.99 15.91
C ILE A 122 2.07 -22.94 15.16
N TYR A 123 2.36 -23.25 13.89
CA TYR A 123 1.62 -24.26 13.13
C TYR A 123 2.01 -25.69 13.57
N PRO A 124 1.07 -26.64 13.72
CA PRO A 124 -0.39 -26.49 13.71
C PRO A 124 -0.94 -26.35 15.14
N HIS A 125 -1.34 -25.14 15.54
CA HIS A 125 -2.07 -24.88 16.79
C HIS A 125 -3.52 -24.48 16.52
N GLN A 126 -4.47 -25.30 16.99
CA GLN A 126 -5.92 -25.08 16.87
C GLN A 126 -6.36 -24.72 15.43
N PRO A 127 -6.15 -25.60 14.43
CA PRO A 127 -6.40 -25.30 13.02
C PRO A 127 -7.87 -24.96 12.72
N GLN A 128 -8.81 -25.41 13.55
CA GLN A 128 -10.23 -25.05 13.46
C GLN A 128 -10.47 -23.53 13.58
N ASN A 129 -9.55 -22.80 14.22
CA ASN A 129 -9.60 -21.35 14.40
C ASN A 129 -8.91 -20.59 13.26
N TYR A 130 -8.35 -21.28 12.26
CA TYR A 130 -7.71 -20.62 11.13
C TYR A 130 -8.76 -19.98 10.25
N GLN A 131 -8.69 -18.66 10.22
CA GLN A 131 -9.53 -17.78 9.43
C GLN A 131 -8.67 -17.13 8.34
N PRO A 132 -9.28 -16.59 7.28
CA PRO A 132 -8.59 -15.70 6.35
C PRO A 132 -7.69 -14.69 7.09
N GLY A 133 -6.40 -14.66 6.76
CA GLY A 133 -5.45 -13.75 7.37
C GLY A 133 -4.78 -14.25 8.66
N THR A 134 -5.15 -15.41 9.21
CA THR A 134 -4.44 -16.01 10.35
C THR A 134 -2.98 -16.24 9.98
N LYS A 135 -2.05 -15.73 10.80
CA LYS A 135 -0.60 -15.90 10.62
C LYS A 135 -0.09 -16.99 11.55
N VAL A 136 0.68 -17.92 10.99
CA VAL A 136 1.28 -19.03 11.72
C VAL A 136 2.79 -19.11 11.46
N TRP A 137 3.56 -19.48 12.47
CA TRP A 137 4.97 -19.79 12.33
C TRP A 137 5.18 -21.28 12.12
N HIS A 138 5.74 -21.69 10.99
CA HIS A 138 6.02 -23.10 10.72
C HIS A 138 7.45 -23.46 11.16
N GLN A 139 7.58 -24.29 12.20
CA GLN A 139 8.89 -24.62 12.79
C GLN A 139 9.81 -25.39 11.81
N GLY A 140 9.24 -26.26 10.97
CA GLY A 140 10.03 -27.05 10.02
C GLY A 140 10.71 -26.21 8.93
N THR A 141 10.01 -25.18 8.44
CA THR A 141 10.56 -24.27 7.41
C THR A 141 11.18 -23.00 8.00
N GLY A 142 10.93 -22.70 9.28
CA GLY A 142 11.41 -21.48 9.95
C GLY A 142 10.83 -20.19 9.37
N ARG A 143 9.59 -20.23 8.87
CA ARG A 143 8.94 -19.10 8.18
C ARG A 143 7.53 -18.86 8.68
N CYS A 144 7.06 -17.62 8.48
CA CYS A 144 5.68 -17.23 8.71
C CYS A 144 4.83 -17.45 7.46
N TYR A 145 3.61 -17.94 7.65
CA TYR A 145 2.62 -18.11 6.60
C TYR A 145 1.28 -17.53 7.03
N LYS A 146 0.56 -16.93 6.09
CA LYS A 146 -0.74 -16.33 6.29
C LYS A 146 -1.80 -17.12 5.52
N CYS A 147 -2.86 -17.52 6.20
CA CYS A 147 -3.97 -18.24 5.60
C CYS A 147 -4.66 -17.35 4.55
N LYS A 148 -4.89 -17.89 3.37
CA LYS A 148 -5.50 -17.16 2.25
C LYS A 148 -6.99 -16.91 2.47
N PRO A 149 -7.59 -15.92 1.78
CA PRO A 149 -9.03 -15.68 1.80
C PRO A 149 -9.86 -16.84 1.24
N TRP A 150 -11.17 -16.75 1.46
CA TRP A 150 -12.15 -17.65 0.84
C TRP A 150 -12.00 -17.70 -0.68
N PRO A 151 -12.15 -18.87 -1.35
CA PRO A 151 -12.55 -20.17 -0.80
C PRO A 151 -11.39 -21.00 -0.23
N PHE A 152 -10.16 -20.49 -0.31
CA PHE A 152 -8.96 -21.26 0.01
C PHE A 152 -8.69 -21.42 1.51
N ASN A 153 -9.30 -20.58 2.32
CA ASN A 153 -9.18 -20.60 3.78
C ASN A 153 -9.62 -21.94 4.39
N GLU A 154 -10.48 -22.70 3.73
CA GLU A 154 -10.90 -24.03 4.21
C GLU A 154 -9.74 -25.03 4.19
N TYR A 155 -8.77 -24.86 3.30
CA TYR A 155 -7.58 -25.70 3.23
C TYR A 155 -6.58 -25.43 4.37
N CYS A 156 -6.59 -24.23 4.96
CA CYS A 156 -5.73 -23.93 6.10
C CYS A 156 -6.06 -24.84 7.30
N LYS A 157 -7.33 -25.23 7.43
CA LYS A 157 -7.83 -26.08 8.51
C LYS A 157 -7.56 -27.56 8.26
N ASP A 158 -7.16 -27.92 7.04
CA ASP A 158 -6.86 -29.29 6.65
C ASP A 158 -5.44 -29.69 7.09
N LEU A 159 -5.37 -30.76 7.88
CA LEU A 159 -4.12 -31.33 8.38
C LEU A 159 -3.70 -32.61 7.63
N SER A 160 -4.27 -32.85 6.45
CA SER A 160 -3.92 -33.95 5.54
C SER A 160 -2.46 -33.92 5.08
N GLY A 161 -1.75 -32.82 5.32
CA GLY A 161 -0.34 -32.62 4.96
C GLY A 161 -0.17 -32.01 3.56
N ASP A 162 -1.14 -32.19 2.66
CA ASP A 162 -1.11 -31.62 1.31
C ASP A 162 -1.06 -30.08 1.33
N PHE A 163 -1.65 -29.48 2.36
CA PHE A 163 -1.70 -28.04 2.57
C PHE A 163 -0.75 -27.53 3.65
N GLU A 164 0.21 -28.35 4.11
CA GLU A 164 1.15 -27.93 5.15
C GLU A 164 2.00 -26.72 4.70
N PRO A 165 2.06 -25.61 5.46
CA PRO A 165 2.71 -24.38 5.03
C PRO A 165 4.19 -24.58 4.65
N GLY A 166 4.50 -24.36 3.36
CA GLY A 166 5.86 -24.46 2.81
C GLY A 166 6.39 -25.89 2.64
N VAL A 167 5.57 -26.91 2.85
CA VAL A 167 5.97 -28.33 2.75
C VAL A 167 5.02 -29.13 1.87
N GLY A 168 3.70 -28.99 2.06
CA GLY A 168 2.68 -29.78 1.37
C GLY A 168 2.63 -29.49 -0.14
N ALA A 169 2.34 -30.49 -0.98
CA ALA A 169 2.37 -30.31 -2.44
C ALA A 169 1.42 -29.21 -2.96
N LEU A 170 0.41 -28.86 -2.18
CA LEU A 170 -0.62 -27.87 -2.49
C LEU A 170 -0.64 -26.71 -1.48
N TRP A 171 0.45 -26.51 -0.71
CA TRP A 171 0.51 -25.50 0.35
C TRP A 171 0.21 -24.09 -0.15
N GLU A 172 0.63 -23.75 -1.38
CA GLU A 172 0.40 -22.45 -2.01
C GLU A 172 -1.08 -22.17 -2.28
N MET A 173 -1.94 -23.19 -2.30
CA MET A 173 -3.38 -22.98 -2.42
C MET A 173 -3.94 -22.39 -1.12
N ALA A 174 -3.47 -22.86 0.04
CA ALA A 174 -3.99 -22.48 1.35
C ALA A 174 -3.26 -21.27 1.95
N TRP A 175 -1.98 -21.10 1.67
CA TRP A 175 -1.12 -20.16 2.38
C TRP A 175 -0.35 -19.25 1.44
N GLU A 176 -0.01 -18.07 1.94
CA GLU A 176 1.01 -17.19 1.37
C GLU A 176 2.08 -16.88 2.42
N VAL A 177 3.31 -16.65 1.97
CA VAL A 177 4.41 -16.29 2.87
C VAL A 177 4.14 -14.89 3.44
N CYS A 178 4.28 -14.74 4.76
CA CYS A 178 4.41 -13.42 5.38
C CYS A 178 5.80 -12.85 5.00
#